data_AF-A0A602MXC6-F1
#
_entry.id   AF-A0A602MXC6-F1
#
_cell.length_a   1.000
_cell.length_b   1.000
_cell.length_c   1.000
_cell.angle_alpha   90.00
_cell.angle_beta   90.00
_cell.angle_gamma   90.00
#
_symmetry.space_group_name_H-M   'P 1'
#
loop_
_entity.id
_entity.type
_entity.pdbx_description
1 polymer ?
#
loop_
_entity_poly.entity_id
_entity_poly.type
_entity_poly.pdbx_seq_one_letter_code
_entity_poly.pdbx_strand_id
1 'polypeptide(L)' 'MIPSDMKKEFMRIITTSGVVGLICITILTYLYSATGTAVGIISTEIIIMVRFYLVVKRNKKINSFQLL' A
#
# COMPACT_ATOMS: atom_id res chain seq x y z
N MET A 1 -2.73 -0.14 -16.53
CA MET A 1 -1.56 0.76 -16.69
C MET A 1 -1.76 1.94 -15.76
N ILE A 2 -0.87 2.15 -14.77
CA ILE A 2 -1.00 3.25 -13.82
C ILE A 2 -0.74 4.56 -14.58
N PRO A 3 -1.56 5.62 -14.44
CA PRO A 3 -1.31 6.90 -15.09
C PRO A 3 0.09 7.42 -14.73
N SER A 4 0.82 7.98 -15.70
CA SER A 4 2.17 8.54 -15.49
C SER A 4 2.24 9.45 -14.28
N ASP A 5 1.18 10.23 -14.07
CA ASP A 5 1.09 11.29 -13.06
C ASP A 5 0.96 10.71 -11.64
N MET A 6 0.43 9.48 -11.54
CA MET A 6 0.26 8.76 -10.28
C MET A 6 1.42 7.81 -9.97
N LYS A 7 2.37 7.63 -10.89
CA LYS A 7 3.48 6.68 -10.74
C LYS A 7 4.36 7.00 -9.52
N LYS A 8 4.61 8.29 -9.25
CA LYS A 8 5.41 8.73 -8.10
C LYS A 8 4.72 8.45 -6.77
N GLU A 9 3.41 8.69 -6.69
CA GLU A 9 2.63 8.35 -5.49
C GLU A 9 2.56 6.85 -5.28
N PHE A 10 2.35 6.08 -6.35
CA PHE A 10 2.33 4.62 -6.28
C PHE A 10 3.65 4.04 -5.76
N MET A 11 4.78 4.49 -6.31
CA MET A 11 6.09 4.09 -5.82
C MET A 11 6.24 4.42 -4.34
N ARG A 12 5.86 5.64 -3.91
CA ARG A 12 5.92 6.04 -2.50
C ARG A 12 5.07 5.14 -1.59
N ILE A 13 3.88 4.74 -2.02
CA ILE A 13 3.01 3.82 -1.27
C ILE A 13 3.68 2.46 -1.13
N ILE A 14 4.23 1.90 -2.22
CA ILE A 14 4.92 0.60 -2.17
C ILE A 14 6.13 0.68 -1.24
N THR A 15 7.00 1.69 -1.39
CA THR A 15 8.23 1.75 -0.58
C THR A 15 7.91 1.93 0.91
N THR A 16 6.99 2.84 1.25
CA THR A 16 6.64 3.10 2.66
C THR A 16 5.88 1.94 3.30
N SER A 17 4.93 1.32 2.58
CA SER A 17 4.19 0.17 3.10
C SER A 17 5.06 -1.08 3.14
N GLY A 18 5.99 -1.25 2.20
CA GLY A 18 6.94 -2.35 2.16
C GLY A 18 7.93 -2.33 3.32
N VAL A 19 8.47 -1.16 3.69
CA VAL A 19 9.35 -1.03 4.87
C VAL A 19 8.60 -1.36 6.16
N VAL A 20 7.39 -0.83 6.35
CA VAL A 20 6.57 -1.13 7.53
C VAL A 20 6.15 -2.60 7.57
N GLY A 21 5.78 -3.15 6.40
CA GLY A 21 5.43 -4.55 6.23
C GLY A 21 6.58 -5.48 6.57
N LEU A 22 7.80 -5.17 6.12
CA LEU A 22 9.01 -5.92 6.47
C LEU A 22 9.24 -5.96 7.98
N ILE A 23 9.12 -4.82 8.68
CA ILE A 23 9.27 -4.77 10.14
C ILE A 23 8.21 -5.65 10.82
N CYS A 24 6.95 -5.55 10.40
CA CYS A 24 5.87 -6.38 10.96
C CYS A 24 6.08 -7.87 10.69
N ILE A 25 6.46 -8.23 9.47
CA ILE A 25 6.76 -9.61 9.09
C ILE A 25 7.90 -10.13 9.94
N THR A 26 9.02 -9.42 10.06
CA THR A 26 10.16 -9.87 10.87
C THR A 26 9.77 -10.17 12.32
N ILE A 27 8.97 -9.28 12.95
CA ILE A 27 8.50 -9.48 14.33
C ILE A 27 7.56 -10.69 14.43
N LEU A 28 6.60 -10.80 13.50
CA LEU A 28 5.64 -11.90 13.49
C LEU A 28 6.29 -13.24 13.16
N THR A 29 7.27 -13.28 12.26
CA THR A 29 8.08 -14.46 11.95
C THR A 29 8.86 -14.90 13.17
N TYR A 30 9.42 -13.97 13.94
CA TYR A 30 10.14 -14.32 15.18
C TYR A 30 9.21 -14.95 16.23
N LEU A 31 7.99 -14.44 16.39
CA LEU A 31 7.04 -14.93 17.40
C LEU A 31 6.25 -16.18 16.97
N TYR A 32 5.91 -16.30 15.69
CA TYR A 32 4.95 -17.29 15.18
C TYR A 32 5.46 -18.06 13.95
N SER A 33 6.75 -17.94 13.60
CA SER A 33 7.39 -18.64 12.49
C SER A 33 6.62 -18.45 11.16
N ALA A 34 6.32 -19.53 10.44
CA ALA A 34 5.67 -19.52 9.14
C ALA A 34 4.28 -18.85 9.16
N THR A 35 3.48 -19.10 10.20
CA THR A 35 2.14 -18.52 10.33
C THR A 35 2.20 -17.00 10.49
N GLY A 36 3.15 -16.52 11.29
CA GLY A 36 3.38 -15.08 11.48
C GLY A 36 3.79 -14.38 10.18
N THR A 37 4.67 -15.02 9.40
CA THR A 37 5.07 -14.52 8.08
C THR A 37 3.87 -14.38 7.15
N ALA A 38 3.01 -15.41 7.06
CA ALA A 38 1.84 -15.41 6.20
C ALA A 38 0.85 -14.28 6.57
N VAL A 39 0.57 -14.12 7.87
CA VAL A 39 -0.30 -13.06 8.38
C VAL A 39 0.30 -11.68 8.10
N GLY A 40 1.61 -11.50 8.29
CA GLY A 40 2.30 -10.25 8.02
C GLY A 40 2.23 -9.84 6.54
N ILE A 41 2.42 -10.80 5.62
CA ILE A 41 2.31 -10.56 4.17
C ILE A 41 0.89 -10.14 3.79
N ILE A 42 -0.13 -10.91 4.20
CA ILE A 42 -1.53 -10.61 3.87
C ILE A 42 -1.92 -9.23 4.41
N SER A 43 -1.52 -8.92 5.65
CA SER A 43 -1.79 -7.61 6.27
C SER A 43 -1.14 -6.47 5.48
N THR A 44 0.09 -6.67 5.00
CA THR A 44 0.82 -5.68 4.19
C THR A 44 0.13 -5.44 2.85
N GLU A 45 -0.36 -6.49 2.19
CA GLU A 45 -1.11 -6.36 0.93
C GLU A 45 -2.43 -5.60 1.11
N ILE A 46 -3.16 -5.87 2.19
CA ILE A 46 -4.39 -5.14 2.54
C ILE A 46 -4.08 -3.65 2.74
N ILE A 47 -3.01 -3.31 3.45
CA ILE A 47 -2.59 -1.91 3.66
C ILE A 47 -2.28 -1.24 2.32
N ILE A 48 -1.54 -1.91 1.43
CA ILE A 48 -1.22 -1.37 0.10
C ILE A 48 -2.49 -1.13 -0.71
N MET A 49 -3.42 -2.10 -0.74
CA MET A 49 -4.70 -1.98 -1.45
C MET A 49 -5.54 -0.81 -0.94
N VAL A 50 -5.67 -0.66 0.39
CA VAL A 50 -6.43 0.45 0.99
C VAL A 50 -5.81 1.80 0.64
N ARG A 51 -4.48 1.94 0.78
CA ARG A 51 -3.78 3.20 0.45
C ARG A 51 -3.90 3.52 -1.04
N PHE A 52 -3.80 2.52 -1.91
CA PHE A 52 -3.98 2.70 -3.34
C PHE A 52 -5.41 3.13 -3.69
N TYR A 53 -6.42 2.49 -3.09
CA TYR A 53 -7.82 2.87 -3.27
C TYR A 53 -8.08 4.33 -2.85
N LEU A 54 -7.56 4.76 -1.70
CA LEU A 54 -7.69 6.15 -1.23
C LEU A 54 -7.05 7.14 -2.20
N VAL A 55 -5.88 6.83 -2.74
CA VAL A 55 -5.17 7.67 -3.70
C VAL A 55 -5.93 7.77 -5.03
N VAL A 56 -6.44 6.65 -5.55
CA VAL A 56 -7.29 6.67 -6.75
C VAL A 56 -8.57 7.48 -6.51
N LYS A 57 -9.22 7.30 -5.35
CA LYS A 57 -10.44 8.04 -4.99
C LYS A 57 -10.19 9.55 -4.88
N ARG A 58 -9.06 9.97 -4.31
CA ARG A 58 -8.67 11.39 -4.22
C ARG A 58 -8.37 11.97 -5.60
N ASN A 59 -7.61 11.28 -6.45
CA ASN A 59 -7.28 11.76 -7.79
C ASN A 59 -8.52 11.85 -8.70
N LYS A 60 -9.46 10.89 -8.61
CA LYS A 60 -10.76 10.99 -9.32
C LYS A 60 -11.58 12.21 -8.89
N LYS A 61 -11.57 12.57 -7.60
CA LYS A 61 -12.24 13.79 -7.10
C LYS A 61 -11.60 15.08 -7.62
N ILE A 62 -10.26 15.12 -7.71
CA ILE A 62 -9.54 16.31 -8.18
C ILE A 62 -9.81 16.55 -9.67
N ASN A 63 -9.81 15.50 -10.50
CA ASN A 63 -10.14 15.63 -11.92
C ASN A 63 -11.58 16.08 -12.15
N SER A 64 -12.55 15.65 -11.33
CA SER A 64 -13.93 16.17 -11.43
C SER A 64 -14.06 17.64 -11.02
N PHE A 65 -13.18 18.16 -10.17
CA PHE A 65 -13.22 19.56 -9.72
C PHE A 65 -12.55 20.52 -10.71
N GLN A 66 -11.63 20.04 -11.55
CA GLN A 66 -11.02 20.82 -12.64
C GLN A 66 -11.85 20.83 -13.93
N LEU A 67 -12.94 20.05 -13.98
CA LEU A 67 -13.90 19.99 -15.09
C LEU A 67 -15.15 20.84 -14.84
N LEU A 68 -15.20 21.60 -13.74
CA LEU A 68 -16.20 22.61 -13.38
C LEU A 68 -15.56 24.00 -13.43
#